data_AF-A0A3M8CSD5-F1
#
_entry.id   AF-A0A3M8CSD5-F1
#
_cell.length_a   1.000
_cell.length_b   1.000
_cell.length_c   1.000
_cell.angle_alpha   90.00
_cell.angle_beta   90.00
_cell.angle_gamma   90.00
#
_symmetry.space_group_name_H-M   'P 1'
#
loop_
_entity.id
_entity.type
_entity.pdbx_description
1 polymer ?
#
loop_
_entity_poly.entity_id
_entity_poly.type
_entity_poly.pdbx_seq_one_letter_code
_entity_poly.pdbx_strand_id
1 'polypeptide(L)'
;MREKRRWHRILGGILVTLMLAGCSVGAAGSVFSAPEVQLPQTAQELIMAAPGPLSGISFYQPQHPQREKIHQILDGLPPLLDGMDESLLRLYWSDLLRLFSEDYLSPQMVVDRWKMASFGSPDIGDARFLFREHFNVEIILDASGSMREKIGEKTKMELAKEAIKEFAEALPEEAKISLRVYGHQGTGSDADKQRSCSSSDIVYPLQSYDAQRLDEALGLFEPAGWTSIAYSLQKAREDLAAFPADQNTNIIYLVSDGIETCGGDPVAVAKDLSQSDVMPLLNVIGFDVDAQGQKQLKEIAQASEGLYANVTNRDQFRQELERAKEIAQKWEQWKRDAMTEMDAVLIDRRKWIDAYDRDWYEKNWRESLNIGAALDYLEATGKIGSQAKEFLLSQRAVREALATDAKDELTDYLVHLTNKTYQEMKSEIEQKYSGN
;
A
#
# COMPACT_ATOMS: atom_id res chain seq x y z
N MET A 1 19.43 -59.96 -7.93
CA MET A 1 20.30 -60.80 -7.07
C MET A 1 21.65 -60.97 -7.76
N ARG A 2 22.76 -60.62 -7.09
CA ARG A 2 24.19 -60.92 -7.40
C ARG A 2 24.73 -60.42 -8.77
N GLU A 3 25.93 -59.89 -8.95
CA GLU A 3 27.12 -59.78 -8.11
C GLU A 3 28.11 -58.72 -8.67
N LYS A 4 28.71 -57.99 -7.73
CA LYS A 4 29.97 -57.22 -7.71
C LYS A 4 30.92 -57.25 -8.92
N ARG A 5 31.46 -56.06 -9.27
CA ARG A 5 32.91 -55.87 -9.49
C ARG A 5 33.39 -54.51 -8.94
N ARG A 6 34.33 -54.59 -8.00
CA ARG A 6 35.10 -53.50 -7.37
C ARG A 6 36.11 -52.92 -8.37
N TRP A 7 36.32 -51.61 -8.33
CA TRP A 7 37.54 -50.95 -8.81
C TRP A 7 38.26 -50.28 -7.63
N HIS A 8 39.59 -50.26 -7.70
CA HIS A 8 40.52 -50.03 -6.61
C HIS A 8 40.72 -48.55 -6.24
N ARG A 9 40.98 -48.35 -4.95
CA ARG A 9 41.51 -47.15 -4.28
C ARG A 9 42.95 -46.87 -4.71
N ILE A 10 43.35 -45.61 -4.80
CA ILE A 10 44.70 -45.15 -4.41
C ILE A 10 44.59 -43.80 -3.69
N LEU A 11 45.09 -43.82 -2.45
CA LEU A 11 45.76 -42.81 -1.60
C LEU A 11 45.42 -41.31 -1.73
N GLY A 12 45.36 -40.53 -0.65
CA GLY A 12 45.90 -40.77 0.68
C GLY A 12 45.28 -39.84 1.74
N GLY A 13 45.31 -40.31 2.98
CA GLY A 13 45.08 -39.48 4.15
C GLY A 13 46.40 -39.04 4.76
N ILE A 14 46.37 -37.97 5.54
CA ILE A 14 46.71 -37.98 6.97
C ILE A 14 46.26 -36.64 7.56
N LEU A 15 45.62 -36.78 8.72
CA LEU A 15 44.99 -35.76 9.56
C LEU A 15 46.01 -35.39 10.66
N VAL A 16 46.03 -34.10 11.07
CA VAL A 16 46.06 -33.63 12.49
C VAL A 16 47.35 -33.94 13.30
N THR A 17 48.02 -33.06 14.07
CA THR A 17 47.82 -31.69 14.59
C THR A 17 49.07 -31.25 15.40
N LEU A 18 49.13 -29.95 15.67
CA LEU A 18 49.54 -29.28 16.94
C LEU A 18 51.00 -28.80 17.17
N MET A 19 51.10 -27.46 17.12
CA MET A 19 51.77 -26.48 18.00
C MET A 19 53.30 -26.50 18.22
N LEU A 20 53.95 -25.37 17.90
CA LEU A 20 54.38 -24.37 18.89
C LEU A 20 54.98 -23.08 18.25
N ALA A 21 54.44 -21.94 18.70
CA ALA A 21 55.01 -20.61 18.93
C ALA A 21 55.97 -19.91 17.94
N GLY A 22 55.59 -18.69 17.53
CA GLY A 22 56.48 -17.64 17.04
C GLY A 22 55.74 -16.39 16.55
N CYS A 23 55.78 -15.30 17.32
CA CYS A 23 55.14 -14.02 17.05
C CYS A 23 55.66 -13.29 15.79
N SER A 24 54.80 -12.61 15.03
CA SER A 24 55.00 -11.19 14.64
C SER A 24 53.84 -10.64 13.78
N VAL A 25 53.17 -9.63 14.35
CA VAL A 25 52.64 -8.38 13.76
C VAL A 25 52.15 -8.39 12.29
N GLY A 26 50.85 -8.14 12.14
CA GLY A 26 50.36 -7.09 11.24
C GLY A 26 49.97 -7.49 9.82
N ALA A 27 48.67 -7.74 9.62
CA ALA A 27 47.97 -7.35 8.40
C ALA A 27 46.48 -7.17 8.75
N ALA A 28 46.09 -5.92 9.01
CA ALA A 28 44.69 -5.52 8.92
C ALA A 28 44.26 -5.71 7.46
N GLY A 29 43.35 -6.65 7.23
CA GLY A 29 42.84 -6.99 5.90
C GLY A 29 41.32 -6.90 5.88
N SER A 30 40.84 -5.87 5.17
CA SER A 30 39.53 -5.72 4.50
C SER A 30 38.25 -5.86 5.34
N VAL A 31 37.74 -4.73 5.84
CA VAL A 31 36.31 -4.56 6.22
C VAL A 31 35.49 -3.92 5.09
N PHE A 32 36.12 -3.36 4.06
CA PHE A 32 35.40 -2.77 2.92
C PHE A 32 35.29 -3.77 1.77
N SER A 33 34.17 -4.49 1.73
CA SER A 33 33.71 -5.22 0.55
C SER A 33 32.18 -5.16 0.42
N ALA A 34 31.60 -3.99 0.68
CA ALA A 34 30.28 -3.67 0.14
C ALA A 34 30.50 -3.02 -1.23
N PRO A 35 29.81 -3.46 -2.31
CA PRO A 35 29.84 -2.73 -3.57
C PRO A 35 29.37 -1.29 -3.32
N GLU A 36 30.00 -0.34 -4.01
CA GLU A 36 29.62 1.08 -3.98
C GLU A 36 28.13 1.17 -4.33
N VAL A 37 27.30 1.47 -3.33
CA VAL A 37 25.85 1.58 -3.54
C VAL A 37 25.62 2.87 -4.29
N GLN A 38 25.11 2.75 -5.52
CA GLN A 38 24.82 3.89 -6.36
C GLN A 38 23.67 4.68 -5.75
N LEU A 39 23.97 5.86 -5.21
CA LEU A 39 22.96 6.74 -4.62
C LEU A 39 22.07 7.32 -5.73
N PRO A 40 20.76 7.52 -5.49
CA PRO A 40 19.86 8.13 -6.47
C PRO A 40 20.43 9.44 -7.01
N GLN A 41 20.50 9.55 -8.35
CA GLN A 41 20.96 10.71 -9.10
C GLN A 41 19.83 11.37 -9.90
N THR A 42 18.65 10.74 -9.97
CA THR A 42 17.52 11.20 -10.78
C THR A 42 16.22 11.22 -9.97
N ALA A 43 15.23 11.98 -10.45
CA ALA A 43 13.88 12.00 -9.89
C ALA A 43 13.25 10.60 -9.80
N GLN A 44 13.46 9.76 -10.83
CA GLN A 44 12.92 8.41 -10.88
C GLN A 44 13.59 7.48 -9.85
N GLU A 45 14.92 7.56 -9.72
CA GLU A 45 15.63 6.80 -8.69
C GLU A 45 15.27 7.26 -7.27
N LEU A 46 15.00 8.55 -7.07
CA LEU A 46 14.50 9.08 -5.79
C LEU A 46 13.16 8.48 -5.40
N ILE A 47 12.22 8.42 -6.34
CA ILE A 47 10.89 7.83 -6.13
C ILE A 47 10.97 6.32 -5.87
N MET A 48 11.91 5.63 -6.53
CA MET A 48 12.08 4.18 -6.38
C MET A 48 12.92 3.77 -5.16
N ALA A 49 13.61 4.73 -4.52
CA ALA A 49 14.45 4.46 -3.36
C ALA A 49 13.60 4.04 -2.15
N ALA A 50 14.04 3.00 -1.46
CA ALA A 50 13.43 2.61 -0.20
C ALA A 50 13.76 3.66 0.88
N PRO A 51 12.79 4.02 1.74
CA PRO A 51 13.05 4.93 2.85
C PRO A 51 14.02 4.33 3.85
N GLY A 52 14.77 5.21 4.51
CA GLY A 52 15.64 4.85 5.61
C GLY A 52 14.85 4.49 6.88
N PRO A 53 15.46 3.76 7.82
CA PRO A 53 14.82 3.38 9.08
C PRO A 53 14.43 4.58 9.96
N LEU A 54 14.95 5.79 9.68
CA LEU A 54 14.62 7.02 10.40
C LEU A 54 13.79 8.01 9.55
N SER A 55 13.24 7.56 8.41
CA SER A 55 12.30 8.36 7.60
C SER A 55 11.10 8.84 8.43
N GLY A 56 10.63 10.06 8.14
CA GLY A 56 9.49 10.69 8.80
C GLY A 56 9.77 11.26 10.20
N ILE A 57 10.91 10.92 10.81
CA ILE A 57 11.27 11.37 12.16
C ILE A 57 11.89 12.76 12.13
N SER A 58 11.42 13.70 12.94
CA SER A 58 12.00 15.05 13.05
C SER A 58 13.13 15.11 14.10
N PHE A 59 14.20 14.34 13.90
CA PHE A 59 15.37 14.28 14.80
C PHE A 59 16.05 15.64 15.02
N TYR A 60 16.01 16.52 14.03
CA TYR A 60 16.50 17.90 14.16
C TYR A 60 15.81 18.70 15.29
N GLN A 61 14.63 18.26 15.76
CA GLN A 61 13.96 18.88 16.90
C GLN A 61 14.65 18.47 18.22
N PRO A 62 15.08 19.42 19.07
CA PRO A 62 15.84 19.12 20.29
C PRO A 62 15.11 18.21 21.29
N GLN A 63 13.78 18.27 21.34
CA GLN A 63 12.96 17.51 22.28
C GLN A 63 12.32 16.25 21.69
N HIS A 64 12.83 15.74 20.56
CA HIS A 64 12.24 14.56 19.92
C HIS A 64 12.30 13.32 20.84
N PRO A 65 11.20 12.58 21.06
CA PRO A 65 11.14 11.48 22.05
C PRO A 65 12.12 10.32 21.80
N GLN A 66 12.53 10.12 20.53
CA GLN A 66 13.45 9.04 20.15
C GLN A 66 14.91 9.49 20.04
N ARG A 67 15.24 10.72 20.45
CA ARG A 67 16.57 11.32 20.25
C ARG A 67 17.70 10.45 20.80
N GLU A 68 17.56 9.89 22.00
CA GLU A 68 18.58 9.01 22.59
C GLU A 68 18.78 7.71 21.80
N LYS A 69 17.71 7.14 21.25
CA LYS A 69 17.83 5.94 20.40
C LYS A 69 18.57 6.26 19.10
N ILE A 70 18.35 7.45 18.55
CA ILE A 70 19.03 7.90 17.33
C ILE A 70 20.50 8.18 17.63
N HIS A 71 20.84 8.81 18.75
CA HIS A 71 22.21 8.94 19.21
C HIS A 71 22.92 7.58 19.32
N GLN A 72 22.27 6.56 19.89
CA GLN A 72 22.84 5.19 19.94
C GLN A 72 23.12 4.58 18.56
N ILE A 73 22.25 4.86 17.57
CA ILE A 73 22.49 4.44 16.18
C ILE A 73 23.71 5.17 15.61
N LEU A 74 23.80 6.50 15.81
CA LEU A 74 24.91 7.33 15.36
C LEU A 74 26.23 6.96 16.04
N ASP A 75 26.21 6.59 17.31
CA ASP A 75 27.36 6.10 18.08
C ASP A 75 27.91 4.78 17.51
N GLY A 76 27.07 4.00 16.82
CA GLY A 76 27.47 2.79 16.10
C GLY A 76 28.29 3.07 14.84
N LEU A 77 28.30 4.30 14.33
CA LEU A 77 29.06 4.66 13.13
C LEU A 77 30.58 4.69 13.41
N PRO A 78 31.41 4.28 12.45
CA PRO A 78 32.86 4.32 12.59
C PRO A 78 33.36 5.76 12.73
N PRO A 79 34.48 6.02 13.44
CA PRO A 79 35.05 7.36 13.49
C PRO A 79 35.63 7.77 12.13
N LEU A 80 35.50 9.05 11.79
CA LEU A 80 35.97 9.64 10.54
C LEU A 80 36.86 10.86 10.85
N LEU A 81 38.16 10.60 11.03
CA LEU A 81 39.15 11.61 11.39
C LEU A 81 39.63 12.39 10.16
N ASP A 82 40.13 13.60 10.38
CA ASP A 82 40.66 14.44 9.30
C ASP A 82 41.88 13.79 8.60
N GLY A 83 41.99 13.99 7.29
CA GLY A 83 43.03 13.37 6.45
C GLY A 83 42.71 11.97 5.93
N MET A 84 41.49 11.47 6.15
CA MET A 84 41.00 10.20 5.56
C MET A 84 40.68 10.35 4.06
N ASP A 85 40.74 9.22 3.34
CA ASP A 85 40.50 9.16 1.90
C ASP A 85 39.05 9.55 1.53
N GLU A 86 38.89 10.26 0.42
CA GLU A 86 37.58 10.76 -0.04
C GLU A 86 36.58 9.62 -0.31
N SER A 87 37.06 8.44 -0.72
CA SER A 87 36.20 7.26 -0.93
C SER A 87 35.56 6.80 0.38
N LEU A 88 36.28 6.92 1.51
CA LEU A 88 35.72 6.63 2.83
C LEU A 88 34.68 7.69 3.24
N LEU A 89 34.91 8.96 2.91
CA LEU A 89 33.93 10.03 3.13
C LEU A 89 32.63 9.77 2.34
N ARG A 90 32.74 9.30 1.09
CA ARG A 90 31.57 8.95 0.25
C ARG A 90 30.80 7.74 0.78
N LEU A 91 31.49 6.72 1.27
CA LEU A 91 30.83 5.58 1.92
C LEU A 91 30.11 6.00 3.20
N TYR A 92 30.74 6.87 3.99
CA TYR A 92 30.11 7.43 5.20
C TYR A 92 28.86 8.25 4.86
N TRP A 93 28.94 9.06 3.81
CA TRP A 93 27.79 9.79 3.27
C TRP A 93 26.66 8.85 2.87
N SER A 94 26.96 7.76 2.16
CA SER A 94 25.98 6.74 1.77
C SER A 94 25.28 6.10 2.98
N ASP A 95 26.05 5.76 4.03
CA ASP A 95 25.48 5.18 5.26
C ASP A 95 24.57 6.17 5.99
N LEU A 96 25.01 7.43 6.10
CA LEU A 96 24.23 8.49 6.74
C LEU A 96 22.93 8.75 5.96
N LEU A 97 23.02 8.86 4.63
CA LEU A 97 21.85 9.07 3.78
C LEU A 97 20.89 7.90 3.89
N ARG A 98 21.36 6.65 3.92
CA ARG A 98 20.51 5.48 4.06
C ARG A 98 19.73 5.45 5.38
N LEU A 99 20.23 6.07 6.44
CA LEU A 99 19.50 6.18 7.71
C LEU A 99 18.29 7.13 7.59
N PHE A 100 18.50 8.28 6.95
CA PHE A 100 17.55 9.40 6.95
C PHE A 100 16.77 9.58 5.66
N SER A 101 17.04 8.79 4.61
CA SER A 101 16.40 8.92 3.30
C SER A 101 14.88 8.87 3.44
N GLU A 102 14.20 9.86 2.89
CA GLU A 102 12.74 9.94 2.94
C GLU A 102 12.06 9.17 1.80
N ASP A 103 10.76 8.88 1.97
CA ASP A 103 9.90 8.22 1.00
C ASP A 103 9.29 9.23 0.00
N TYR A 104 10.03 9.65 -1.02
CA TYR A 104 9.50 10.61 -1.99
C TYR A 104 8.35 10.03 -2.83
N LEU A 105 7.26 10.81 -2.94
CA LEU A 105 6.03 10.35 -3.59
C LEU A 105 6.17 10.26 -5.11
N SER A 106 5.67 9.16 -5.68
CA SER A 106 5.49 9.02 -7.14
C SER A 106 4.34 9.90 -7.66
N PRO A 107 4.47 10.49 -8.86
CA PRO A 107 3.37 11.13 -9.59
C PRO A 107 2.13 10.23 -9.75
N GLN A 108 2.30 8.90 -9.77
CA GLN A 108 1.19 7.95 -9.85
C GLN A 108 0.18 8.14 -8.70
N MET A 109 0.66 8.49 -7.50
CA MET A 109 -0.24 8.72 -6.37
C MET A 109 -1.11 9.98 -6.58
N VAL A 110 -0.64 10.97 -7.34
CA VAL A 110 -1.45 12.13 -7.73
C VAL A 110 -2.54 11.70 -8.71
N VAL A 111 -2.25 10.77 -9.62
CA VAL A 111 -3.26 10.16 -10.51
C VAL A 111 -4.29 9.36 -9.72
N ASP A 112 -3.85 8.54 -8.77
CA ASP A 112 -4.75 7.71 -7.96
C ASP A 112 -5.62 8.58 -7.04
N ARG A 113 -5.03 9.58 -6.38
CA ARG A 113 -5.76 10.58 -5.59
C ARG A 113 -6.70 11.42 -6.45
N TRP A 114 -6.29 11.75 -7.67
CA TRP A 114 -7.16 12.47 -8.59
C TRP A 114 -8.29 11.60 -9.12
N LYS A 115 -8.07 10.30 -9.37
CA LYS A 115 -9.13 9.32 -9.66
C LYS A 115 -10.17 9.31 -8.53
N MET A 116 -9.72 9.31 -7.28
CA MET A 116 -10.59 9.39 -6.09
C MET A 116 -11.24 10.76 -5.87
N ALA A 117 -10.56 11.86 -6.23
CA ALA A 117 -11.10 13.21 -6.14
C ALA A 117 -12.08 13.54 -7.27
N SER A 118 -11.98 12.84 -8.41
CA SER A 118 -12.81 13.00 -9.60
C SER A 118 -14.14 12.24 -9.57
N PHE A 119 -14.43 11.53 -8.48
CA PHE A 119 -15.74 10.96 -8.27
C PHE A 119 -16.82 12.04 -8.39
N GLY A 120 -17.77 11.83 -9.30
CA GLY A 120 -18.84 12.78 -9.57
C GLY A 120 -18.51 13.91 -10.54
N SER A 121 -17.27 14.02 -11.03
CA SER A 121 -16.88 15.08 -11.97
C SER A 121 -17.17 14.66 -13.41
N PRO A 122 -17.78 15.52 -14.26
CA PRO A 122 -17.99 15.25 -15.68
C PRO A 122 -16.71 14.97 -16.48
N ASP A 123 -15.54 15.36 -15.94
CA ASP A 123 -14.24 15.23 -16.60
C ASP A 123 -13.68 13.79 -16.57
N ILE A 124 -14.25 12.89 -15.76
CA ILE A 124 -13.84 11.48 -15.74
C ILE A 124 -14.53 10.76 -16.90
N GLY A 125 -13.75 10.43 -17.94
CA GLY A 125 -14.24 9.70 -19.12
C GLY A 125 -14.66 8.25 -18.85
N ASP A 126 -14.73 7.84 -17.59
CA ASP A 126 -15.12 6.51 -17.12
C ASP A 126 -16.42 6.60 -16.33
N ALA A 127 -17.47 6.02 -16.89
CA ALA A 127 -18.82 6.13 -16.34
C ALA A 127 -19.00 5.45 -14.98
N ARG A 128 -18.05 4.62 -14.51
CA ARG A 128 -18.04 4.00 -13.16
C ARG A 128 -17.82 5.01 -12.04
N PHE A 129 -17.14 6.11 -12.34
CA PHE A 129 -16.76 7.13 -11.36
C PHE A 129 -17.69 8.34 -11.39
N LEU A 130 -18.71 8.31 -12.24
CA LEU A 130 -19.73 9.34 -12.30
C LEU A 130 -20.82 9.05 -11.27
N PHE A 131 -21.17 10.07 -10.48
CA PHE A 131 -22.33 9.98 -9.61
C PHE A 131 -23.62 9.98 -10.43
N ARG A 132 -24.57 9.18 -9.96
CA ARG A 132 -25.93 9.04 -10.51
C ARG A 132 -26.96 9.31 -9.42
N GLU A 133 -28.22 9.37 -9.81
CA GLU A 133 -29.33 9.68 -8.91
C GLU A 133 -29.42 8.73 -7.69
N HIS A 134 -29.02 7.47 -7.87
CA HIS A 134 -29.02 6.46 -6.82
C HIS A 134 -27.61 5.98 -6.48
N PHE A 135 -27.38 5.67 -5.21
CA PHE A 135 -26.11 5.17 -4.70
C PHE A 135 -26.33 3.86 -3.96
N ASN A 136 -25.74 2.79 -4.48
CA ASN A 136 -25.90 1.43 -3.96
C ASN A 136 -24.53 0.88 -3.57
N VAL A 137 -24.47 0.30 -2.38
CA VAL A 137 -23.27 -0.35 -1.85
C VAL A 137 -23.58 -1.82 -1.56
N GLU A 138 -22.83 -2.74 -2.14
CA GLU A 138 -22.87 -4.14 -1.75
C GLU A 138 -21.57 -4.54 -1.08
N ILE A 139 -21.66 -5.06 0.14
CA ILE A 139 -20.53 -5.64 0.86
C ILE A 139 -20.56 -7.15 0.66
N ILE A 140 -19.47 -7.71 0.15
CA ILE A 140 -19.26 -9.14 0.03
C ILE A 140 -18.23 -9.55 1.06
N LEU A 141 -18.67 -10.26 2.11
CA LEU A 141 -17.83 -10.66 3.23
C LEU A 141 -17.46 -12.14 3.14
N ASP A 142 -16.16 -12.41 3.24
CA ASP A 142 -15.62 -13.73 3.49
C ASP A 142 -15.97 -14.22 4.90
N ALA A 143 -16.66 -15.35 4.99
CA ALA A 143 -16.90 -16.08 6.22
C ALA A 143 -16.37 -17.52 6.11
N SER A 144 -15.27 -17.72 5.39
CA SER A 144 -14.52 -18.97 5.39
C SER A 144 -13.86 -19.24 6.75
N GLY A 145 -13.36 -20.45 6.95
CA GLY A 145 -12.82 -20.89 8.24
C GLY A 145 -11.65 -20.04 8.78
N SER A 146 -10.85 -19.42 7.91
CA SER A 146 -9.70 -18.56 8.27
C SER A 146 -10.12 -17.31 9.06
N MET A 147 -11.33 -16.82 8.85
CA MET A 147 -11.87 -15.65 9.56
C MET A 147 -12.12 -15.90 11.06
N ARG A 148 -11.93 -17.13 11.56
CA ARG A 148 -11.89 -17.45 13.00
C ARG A 148 -10.56 -17.09 13.66
N GLU A 149 -9.51 -16.82 12.88
CA GLU A 149 -8.20 -16.45 13.42
C GLU A 149 -8.29 -15.15 14.23
N LYS A 150 -7.45 -15.03 15.24
CA LYS A 150 -7.43 -13.88 16.13
C LYS A 150 -6.41 -12.84 15.72
N ILE A 151 -6.82 -11.57 15.78
CA ILE A 151 -5.95 -10.41 15.74
C ILE A 151 -6.07 -9.70 17.09
N GLY A 152 -5.07 -9.92 17.95
CA GLY A 152 -5.15 -9.52 19.36
C GLY A 152 -6.21 -10.33 20.10
N GLU A 153 -7.18 -9.64 20.71
CA GLU A 153 -8.22 -10.26 21.54
C GLU A 153 -9.45 -10.73 20.75
N LYS A 154 -9.67 -10.19 19.54
CA LYS A 154 -10.85 -10.47 18.70
C LYS A 154 -10.49 -11.32 17.49
N THR A 155 -11.47 -12.03 16.96
CA THR A 155 -11.39 -12.74 15.68
C THR A 155 -11.43 -11.77 14.51
N LYS A 156 -10.91 -12.20 13.35
CA LYS A 156 -11.04 -11.44 12.09
C LYS A 156 -12.52 -11.14 11.79
N MET A 157 -13.39 -12.13 11.95
CA MET A 157 -14.83 -11.95 11.75
C MET A 157 -15.45 -10.89 12.67
N GLU A 158 -15.14 -10.89 13.97
CA GLU A 158 -15.66 -9.87 14.89
C GLU A 158 -15.23 -8.46 14.46
N LEU A 159 -13.97 -8.29 14.06
CA LEU A 159 -13.45 -7.00 13.59
C LEU A 159 -14.13 -6.54 12.29
N ALA A 160 -14.35 -7.46 11.35
CA ALA A 160 -15.04 -7.16 10.10
C ALA A 160 -16.51 -6.76 10.34
N LYS A 161 -17.24 -7.49 11.20
CA LYS A 161 -18.63 -7.18 11.55
C LYS A 161 -18.76 -5.80 12.23
N GLU A 162 -17.86 -5.49 13.17
CA GLU A 162 -17.81 -4.18 13.83
C GLU A 162 -17.61 -3.04 12.82
N ALA A 163 -16.65 -3.20 11.93
CA ALA A 163 -16.32 -2.15 10.98
C ALA A 163 -17.41 -1.97 9.91
N ILE A 164 -18.03 -3.07 9.43
CA ILE A 164 -19.20 -3.01 8.53
C ILE A 164 -20.35 -2.22 9.18
N LYS A 165 -20.59 -2.43 10.48
CA LYS A 165 -21.63 -1.69 11.22
C LYS A 165 -21.32 -0.20 11.27
N GLU A 166 -20.10 0.17 11.66
CA GLU A 166 -19.66 1.59 11.69
C GLU A 166 -19.79 2.25 10.31
N PHE A 167 -19.43 1.53 9.25
CA PHE A 167 -19.55 2.01 7.88
C PHE A 167 -21.01 2.20 7.44
N ALA A 168 -21.86 1.20 7.68
CA ALA A 168 -23.26 1.24 7.29
C ALA A 168 -24.01 2.40 7.99
N GLU A 169 -23.69 2.66 9.27
CA GLU A 169 -24.22 3.79 10.04
C GLU A 169 -23.80 5.14 9.48
N ALA A 170 -22.63 5.22 8.84
CA ALA A 170 -22.09 6.45 8.30
C ALA A 170 -22.53 6.76 6.86
N LEU A 171 -23.25 5.85 6.20
CA LEU A 171 -23.78 6.09 4.86
C LEU A 171 -24.90 7.15 4.90
N PRO A 172 -25.00 8.02 3.86
CA PRO A 172 -26.13 8.94 3.72
C PRO A 172 -27.47 8.19 3.73
N GLU A 173 -28.53 8.80 4.26
CA GLU A 173 -29.85 8.18 4.42
C GLU A 173 -30.45 7.64 3.10
N GLU A 174 -30.14 8.32 1.99
CA GLU A 174 -30.60 7.94 0.65
C GLU A 174 -29.77 6.83 -0.01
N ALA A 175 -28.60 6.49 0.54
CA ALA A 175 -27.80 5.37 0.05
C ALA A 175 -28.44 4.04 0.45
N LYS A 176 -28.35 3.06 -0.44
CA LYS A 176 -28.76 1.68 -0.16
C LYS A 176 -27.53 0.82 0.11
N ILE A 177 -27.66 -0.12 1.03
CA ILE A 177 -26.63 -1.09 1.38
C ILE A 177 -27.18 -2.51 1.34
N SER A 178 -26.38 -3.45 0.84
CA SER A 178 -26.60 -4.89 0.94
C SER A 178 -25.38 -5.59 1.55
N LEU A 179 -25.61 -6.73 2.18
CA LEU A 179 -24.56 -7.61 2.71
C LEU A 179 -24.75 -9.02 2.17
N ARG A 180 -23.75 -9.46 1.43
CA ARG A 180 -23.58 -10.81 0.90
C ARG A 180 -22.45 -11.51 1.66
N VAL A 181 -22.66 -12.78 1.95
CA VAL A 181 -21.67 -13.61 2.68
C VAL A 181 -21.43 -14.90 1.91
N TYR A 182 -20.18 -15.35 1.90
CA TYR A 182 -19.80 -16.66 1.40
C TYR A 182 -18.91 -17.41 2.38
N GLY A 183 -18.72 -18.71 2.17
CA GLY A 183 -17.91 -19.54 3.06
C GLY A 183 -18.57 -19.86 4.40
N HIS A 184 -19.74 -19.32 4.73
CA HIS A 184 -20.42 -19.59 6.01
C HIS A 184 -21.17 -20.95 6.05
N GLN A 185 -21.39 -21.61 4.92
CA GLN A 185 -22.06 -22.93 4.88
C GLN A 185 -21.05 -24.08 4.89
N GLY A 186 -21.42 -25.15 5.60
CA GLY A 186 -20.63 -26.39 5.70
C GLY A 186 -19.49 -26.28 6.71
N THR A 187 -18.36 -26.91 6.39
CA THR A 187 -17.13 -26.89 7.18
C THR A 187 -15.93 -26.69 6.25
N GLY A 188 -14.74 -26.44 6.81
CA GLY A 188 -13.48 -26.39 6.05
C GLY A 188 -12.98 -27.77 5.59
N SER A 189 -13.79 -28.83 5.69
CA SER A 189 -13.42 -30.17 5.21
C SER A 189 -13.73 -30.34 3.72
N ASP A 190 -12.99 -31.22 3.03
CA ASP A 190 -13.24 -31.53 1.63
C ASP A 190 -14.63 -32.12 1.38
N ALA A 191 -15.21 -32.80 2.38
CA ALA A 191 -16.54 -33.40 2.28
C ALA A 191 -17.66 -32.36 2.10
N ASP A 192 -17.49 -31.18 2.71
CA ASP A 192 -18.45 -30.07 2.61
C ASP A 192 -18.07 -29.04 1.54
N LYS A 193 -16.95 -29.24 0.85
CA LYS A 193 -16.41 -28.27 -0.12
C LYS A 193 -17.43 -27.89 -1.18
N GLN A 194 -18.10 -28.87 -1.79
CA GLN A 194 -19.12 -28.59 -2.80
C GLN A 194 -20.25 -27.70 -2.25
N ARG A 195 -20.74 -28.00 -1.04
CA ARG A 195 -21.79 -27.22 -0.39
C ARG A 195 -21.33 -25.79 -0.15
N SER A 196 -20.15 -25.63 0.44
CA SER A 196 -19.57 -24.31 0.76
C SER A 196 -19.34 -23.48 -0.49
N CYS A 197 -18.73 -24.08 -1.52
CA CYS A 197 -18.42 -23.43 -2.79
C CYS A 197 -19.64 -23.06 -3.64
N SER A 198 -20.79 -23.70 -3.39
CA SER A 198 -22.07 -23.34 -4.02
C SER A 198 -22.89 -22.32 -3.21
N SER A 199 -22.39 -21.90 -2.04
CA SER A 199 -23.09 -20.98 -1.14
C SER A 199 -22.55 -19.56 -1.26
N SER A 200 -23.43 -18.64 -1.58
CA SER A 200 -23.22 -17.22 -1.39
C SER A 200 -24.60 -16.61 -1.20
N ASP A 201 -24.84 -16.05 -0.02
CA ASP A 201 -26.18 -15.66 0.40
C ASP A 201 -26.23 -14.17 0.69
N ILE A 202 -27.30 -13.53 0.23
CA ILE A 202 -27.64 -12.15 0.58
C ILE A 202 -28.31 -12.19 1.97
N VAL A 203 -27.56 -11.83 3.00
CA VAL A 203 -28.06 -11.87 4.40
C VAL A 203 -28.74 -10.57 4.79
N TYR A 204 -28.40 -9.47 4.11
CA TYR A 204 -29.07 -8.18 4.20
C TYR A 204 -29.35 -7.69 2.77
N PRO A 205 -30.61 -7.78 2.29
CA PRO A 205 -30.97 -7.32 0.95
C PRO A 205 -30.72 -5.82 0.77
N LEU A 206 -30.55 -5.38 -0.48
CA LEU A 206 -30.29 -3.98 -0.81
C LEU A 206 -31.47 -3.09 -0.37
N GLN A 207 -31.24 -2.29 0.68
CA GLN A 207 -32.22 -1.39 1.28
C GLN A 207 -31.51 -0.21 1.96
N SER A 208 -32.25 0.82 2.35
CA SER A 208 -31.70 1.88 3.21
C SER A 208 -31.24 1.30 4.55
N TYR A 209 -30.18 1.87 5.12
CA TYR A 209 -29.62 1.37 6.37
C TYR A 209 -30.68 1.25 7.48
N ASP A 210 -30.73 0.08 8.10
CA ASP A 210 -31.56 -0.25 9.24
C ASP A 210 -30.67 -0.97 10.25
N ALA A 211 -30.35 -0.28 11.34
CA ALA A 211 -29.41 -0.74 12.35
C ALA A 211 -29.82 -2.09 12.96
N GLN A 212 -31.12 -2.28 13.25
CA GLN A 212 -31.60 -3.50 13.88
C GLN A 212 -31.50 -4.68 12.91
N ARG A 213 -31.98 -4.50 11.67
CA ARG A 213 -31.93 -5.56 10.65
C ARG A 213 -30.51 -5.94 10.28
N LEU A 214 -29.59 -4.96 10.25
CA LEU A 214 -28.19 -5.24 9.96
C LEU A 214 -27.55 -6.04 11.10
N ASP A 215 -27.80 -5.65 12.36
CA ASP A 215 -27.34 -6.40 13.54
C ASP A 215 -27.87 -7.84 13.54
N GLU A 216 -29.15 -8.03 13.22
CA GLU A 216 -29.76 -9.35 13.06
C GLU A 216 -29.06 -10.16 11.96
N ALA A 217 -28.85 -9.56 10.77
CA ALA A 217 -28.19 -10.21 9.64
C ALA A 217 -26.74 -10.62 9.95
N LEU A 218 -25.97 -9.74 10.63
CA LEU A 218 -24.60 -10.03 11.08
C LEU A 218 -24.56 -11.17 12.10
N GLY A 219 -25.64 -11.42 12.83
CA GLY A 219 -25.77 -12.54 13.77
C GLY A 219 -26.11 -13.90 13.12
N LEU A 220 -26.47 -13.95 11.83
CA LEU A 220 -26.95 -15.17 11.17
C LEU A 220 -25.85 -16.15 10.74
N PHE A 221 -24.60 -15.70 10.70
CA PHE A 221 -23.51 -16.48 10.14
C PHE A 221 -22.26 -16.44 11.02
N GLU A 222 -21.55 -17.56 11.01
CA GLU A 222 -20.24 -17.74 11.63
C GLU A 222 -19.25 -18.18 10.56
N PRO A 223 -17.95 -17.90 10.72
CA PRO A 223 -16.96 -18.35 9.75
C PRO A 223 -16.97 -19.88 9.71
N ALA A 224 -16.82 -20.55 8.56
CA ALA A 224 -16.93 -22.01 8.52
C ALA A 224 -16.10 -22.72 7.45
N GLY A 225 -16.51 -22.58 6.20
CA GLY A 225 -16.09 -23.36 5.04
C GLY A 225 -15.06 -22.68 4.18
N TRP A 226 -15.27 -22.72 2.86
CA TRP A 226 -14.30 -22.43 1.82
C TRP A 226 -14.54 -21.07 1.15
N THR A 227 -13.48 -20.49 0.59
CA THR A 227 -13.47 -19.17 -0.04
C THR A 227 -13.90 -19.25 -1.50
N SER A 228 -15.08 -18.70 -1.82
CA SER A 228 -15.72 -18.77 -3.15
C SER A 228 -15.93 -17.37 -3.77
N ILE A 229 -14.85 -16.61 -3.92
CA ILE A 229 -14.86 -15.21 -4.39
C ILE A 229 -15.52 -15.09 -5.78
N ALA A 230 -15.14 -15.93 -6.73
CA ALA A 230 -15.63 -15.90 -8.10
C ALA A 230 -17.15 -16.09 -8.16
N TYR A 231 -17.68 -17.06 -7.39
CA TYR A 231 -19.12 -17.29 -7.32
C TYR A 231 -19.86 -16.12 -6.66
N SER A 232 -19.28 -15.53 -5.61
CA SER A 232 -19.87 -14.38 -4.93
C SER A 232 -19.91 -13.13 -5.79
N LEU A 233 -18.86 -12.86 -6.57
CA LEU A 233 -18.86 -11.75 -7.54
C LEU A 233 -19.89 -11.96 -8.65
N GLN A 234 -20.10 -13.19 -9.11
CA GLN A 234 -21.19 -13.51 -10.05
C GLN A 234 -22.56 -13.21 -9.43
N LYS A 235 -22.76 -13.56 -8.16
CA LYS A 235 -24.03 -13.28 -7.46
C LYS A 235 -24.25 -11.79 -7.18
N ALA A 236 -23.21 -11.04 -6.85
CA ALA A 236 -23.32 -9.59 -6.72
C ALA A 236 -23.77 -8.91 -8.03
N ARG A 237 -23.34 -9.44 -9.18
CA ARG A 237 -23.87 -9.00 -10.49
C ARG A 237 -25.39 -9.21 -10.59
N GLU A 238 -25.88 -10.36 -10.14
CA GLU A 238 -27.32 -10.68 -10.17
C GLU A 238 -28.10 -9.78 -9.21
N ASP A 239 -27.59 -9.54 -8.01
CA ASP A 239 -28.22 -8.68 -6.99
C ASP A 239 -28.40 -7.24 -7.50
N LEU A 240 -27.38 -6.74 -8.18
CA LEU A 240 -27.36 -5.38 -8.71
C LEU A 240 -27.96 -5.26 -10.12
N ALA A 241 -28.43 -6.35 -10.74
CA ALA A 241 -28.92 -6.35 -12.12
C ALA A 241 -30.13 -5.41 -12.33
N ALA A 242 -30.91 -5.14 -11.28
CA ALA A 242 -32.02 -4.19 -11.31
C ALA A 242 -31.57 -2.71 -11.22
N PHE A 243 -30.27 -2.45 -11.07
CA PHE A 243 -29.67 -1.14 -10.84
C PHE A 243 -28.60 -0.83 -11.89
N PRO A 244 -28.96 -0.66 -13.17
CA PRO A 244 -27.99 -0.34 -14.23
C PRO A 244 -27.25 0.98 -13.98
N ALA A 245 -26.03 1.09 -14.52
CA ALA A 245 -25.10 2.19 -14.28
C ALA A 245 -25.51 3.55 -14.90
N ASP A 246 -26.58 3.58 -15.70
CA ASP A 246 -27.17 4.79 -16.28
C ASP A 246 -27.80 5.69 -15.20
N GLN A 247 -28.39 5.08 -14.17
CA GLN A 247 -29.10 5.78 -13.08
C GLN A 247 -28.52 5.45 -11.68
N ASN A 248 -27.61 4.49 -11.59
CA ASN A 248 -27.08 4.01 -10.32
C ASN A 248 -25.56 4.08 -10.27
N THR A 249 -25.03 4.68 -9.20
CA THR A 249 -23.64 4.50 -8.80
C THR A 249 -23.59 3.25 -7.92
N ASN A 250 -23.05 2.17 -8.46
CA ASN A 250 -22.91 0.91 -7.75
C ASN A 250 -21.48 0.72 -7.27
N ILE A 251 -21.30 0.40 -5.99
CA ILE A 251 -20.00 0.10 -5.39
C ILE A 251 -20.08 -1.26 -4.73
N ILE A 252 -19.06 -2.09 -4.98
CA ILE A 252 -18.91 -3.38 -4.30
C ILE A 252 -17.66 -3.32 -3.42
N TYR A 253 -17.79 -3.71 -2.15
CA TYR A 253 -16.66 -3.95 -1.27
C TYR A 253 -16.48 -5.45 -1.07
N LEU A 254 -15.46 -6.04 -1.71
CA LEU A 254 -15.05 -7.41 -1.44
C LEU A 254 -14.08 -7.43 -0.27
N VAL A 255 -14.47 -8.05 0.85
CA VAL A 255 -13.64 -8.24 2.03
C VAL A 255 -13.25 -9.71 2.11
N SER A 256 -11.95 -10.03 1.99
CA SER A 256 -11.46 -11.41 2.07
C SER A 256 -10.11 -11.49 2.78
N ASP A 257 -9.90 -12.59 3.50
CA ASP A 257 -8.63 -12.88 4.20
C ASP A 257 -7.74 -13.89 3.45
N GLY A 258 -8.13 -14.32 2.24
CA GLY A 258 -7.46 -15.41 1.55
C GLY A 258 -7.64 -15.47 0.04
N ILE A 259 -7.22 -16.61 -0.53
CA ILE A 259 -7.35 -16.93 -1.96
C ILE A 259 -8.66 -17.66 -2.24
N GLU A 260 -9.11 -17.60 -3.49
CA GLU A 260 -10.11 -18.50 -4.05
C GLU A 260 -9.69 -19.97 -3.86
N THR A 261 -10.55 -20.76 -3.22
CA THR A 261 -10.30 -22.18 -2.95
C THR A 261 -11.36 -23.11 -3.52
N CYS A 262 -12.37 -22.55 -4.20
CA CYS A 262 -13.48 -23.27 -4.81
C CYS A 262 -13.33 -23.55 -6.31
N GLY A 263 -12.19 -23.17 -6.90
CA GLY A 263 -11.83 -23.49 -8.28
C GLY A 263 -12.42 -22.57 -9.35
N GLY A 264 -13.02 -21.44 -8.95
CA GLY A 264 -13.40 -20.37 -9.86
C GLY A 264 -12.22 -19.51 -10.31
N ASP A 265 -12.47 -18.63 -11.29
CA ASP A 265 -11.52 -17.60 -11.72
C ASP A 265 -12.06 -16.21 -11.31
N PRO A 266 -11.67 -15.69 -10.13
CA PRO A 266 -12.22 -14.42 -9.64
C PRO A 266 -11.72 -13.22 -10.43
N VAL A 267 -10.56 -13.32 -11.11
CA VAL A 267 -9.99 -12.24 -11.93
C VAL A 267 -10.81 -12.09 -13.21
N ALA A 268 -11.12 -13.21 -13.88
CA ALA A 268 -11.99 -13.20 -15.05
C ALA A 268 -13.39 -12.67 -14.70
N VAL A 269 -13.98 -13.13 -13.60
CA VAL A 269 -15.30 -12.66 -13.15
C VAL A 269 -15.28 -11.17 -12.81
N ALA A 270 -14.24 -10.66 -12.15
CA ALA A 270 -14.12 -9.25 -11.82
C ALA A 270 -14.04 -8.36 -13.08
N LYS A 271 -13.35 -8.84 -14.12
CA LYS A 271 -13.31 -8.18 -15.42
C LYS A 271 -14.67 -8.19 -16.11
N ASP A 272 -15.37 -9.32 -16.12
CA ASP A 272 -16.70 -9.42 -16.72
C ASP A 272 -17.72 -8.54 -15.96
N LEU A 273 -17.58 -8.45 -14.64
CA LEU A 273 -18.41 -7.62 -13.78
C LEU A 273 -18.22 -6.14 -14.08
N SER A 274 -16.97 -5.68 -14.22
CA SER A 274 -16.67 -4.28 -14.55
C SER A 274 -17.11 -3.87 -15.95
N GLN A 275 -17.35 -4.84 -16.85
CA GLN A 275 -17.87 -4.63 -18.20
C GLN A 275 -19.39 -4.88 -18.34
N SER A 276 -20.07 -5.19 -17.23
CA SER A 276 -21.51 -5.43 -17.22
C SER A 276 -22.33 -4.13 -17.22
N ASP A 277 -23.64 -4.22 -17.48
CA ASP A 277 -24.55 -3.07 -17.44
C ASP A 277 -24.67 -2.41 -16.06
N VAL A 278 -24.34 -3.17 -15.00
CA VAL A 278 -24.28 -2.68 -13.61
C VAL A 278 -23.00 -1.87 -13.37
N MET A 279 -21.93 -2.25 -14.07
CA MET A 279 -20.62 -1.60 -14.09
C MET A 279 -20.16 -1.10 -12.70
N PRO A 280 -20.17 -1.95 -11.66
CA PRO A 280 -19.89 -1.50 -10.31
C PRO A 280 -18.41 -1.16 -10.15
N LEU A 281 -18.13 -0.20 -9.28
CA LEU A 281 -16.77 -0.01 -8.77
C LEU A 281 -16.46 -1.10 -7.75
N LEU A 282 -15.55 -2.01 -8.09
CA LEU A 282 -15.12 -3.09 -7.20
C LEU A 282 -13.92 -2.66 -6.34
N ASN A 283 -14.16 -2.41 -5.06
CA ASN A 283 -13.13 -2.15 -4.06
C ASN A 283 -12.81 -3.45 -3.31
N VAL A 284 -11.55 -3.88 -3.34
CA VAL A 284 -11.08 -5.12 -2.72
C VAL A 284 -10.27 -4.80 -1.48
N ILE A 285 -10.71 -5.33 -0.34
CA ILE A 285 -10.08 -5.19 0.97
C ILE A 285 -9.52 -6.55 1.36
N GLY A 286 -8.20 -6.68 1.32
CA GLY A 286 -7.50 -7.84 1.86
C GLY A 286 -7.29 -7.67 3.36
N PHE A 287 -7.87 -8.57 4.17
CA PHE A 287 -7.75 -8.52 5.62
C PHE A 287 -6.77 -9.55 6.17
N ASP A 288 -5.62 -9.08 6.64
CA ASP A 288 -4.54 -9.90 7.21
C ASP A 288 -4.18 -11.10 6.31
N VAL A 289 -3.94 -10.79 5.03
CA VAL A 289 -3.74 -11.77 3.96
C VAL A 289 -2.25 -12.04 3.74
N ASP A 290 -1.91 -13.30 3.45
CA ASP A 290 -0.56 -13.68 3.04
C ASP A 290 -0.18 -13.12 1.65
N ALA A 291 1.09 -13.25 1.26
CA ALA A 291 1.59 -12.69 0.00
C ALA A 291 0.87 -13.26 -1.25
N GLN A 292 0.39 -14.51 -1.20
CA GLN A 292 -0.29 -15.15 -2.31
C GLN A 292 -1.72 -14.60 -2.46
N GLY A 293 -2.45 -14.47 -1.36
CA GLY A 293 -3.78 -13.87 -1.35
C GLY A 293 -3.74 -12.38 -1.70
N GLN A 294 -2.77 -11.63 -1.19
CA GLN A 294 -2.60 -10.22 -1.60
C GLN A 294 -2.40 -10.09 -3.11
N LYS A 295 -1.62 -10.99 -3.72
CA LYS A 295 -1.42 -10.98 -5.17
C LYS A 295 -2.74 -11.21 -5.91
N GLN A 296 -3.50 -12.24 -5.56
CA GLN A 296 -4.77 -12.55 -6.22
C GLN A 296 -5.80 -11.43 -6.04
N LEU A 297 -5.93 -10.88 -4.82
CA LEU A 297 -6.85 -9.78 -4.53
C LEU A 297 -6.47 -8.48 -5.28
N LYS A 298 -5.18 -8.21 -5.46
CA LYS A 298 -4.70 -7.12 -6.34
C LYS A 298 -5.06 -7.37 -7.80
N GLU A 299 -4.88 -8.58 -8.30
CA GLU A 299 -5.24 -8.93 -9.68
C GLU A 299 -6.75 -8.76 -9.93
N ILE A 300 -7.61 -9.10 -8.97
CA ILE A 300 -9.07 -8.87 -9.02
C ILE A 300 -9.38 -7.37 -9.13
N ALA A 301 -8.78 -6.55 -8.27
CA ALA A 301 -8.98 -5.10 -8.30
C ALA A 301 -8.46 -4.48 -9.61
N GLN A 302 -7.31 -4.92 -10.12
CA GLN A 302 -6.77 -4.45 -11.39
C GLN A 302 -7.65 -4.84 -12.57
N ALA A 303 -8.13 -6.09 -12.62
CA ALA A 303 -8.98 -6.60 -13.70
C ALA A 303 -10.34 -5.88 -13.77
N SER A 304 -10.85 -5.41 -12.62
CA SER A 304 -12.05 -4.59 -12.54
C SER A 304 -11.80 -3.08 -12.69
N GLU A 305 -10.53 -2.66 -12.81
CA GLU A 305 -10.05 -1.27 -12.69
C GLU A 305 -10.51 -0.56 -11.41
N GLY A 306 -10.80 -1.35 -10.39
CA GLY A 306 -11.19 -0.92 -9.07
C GLY A 306 -10.01 -0.54 -8.18
N LEU A 307 -10.21 -0.65 -6.87
CA LEU A 307 -9.22 -0.28 -5.87
C LEU A 307 -8.86 -1.49 -5.01
N TYR A 308 -7.61 -1.57 -4.57
CA TYR A 308 -7.17 -2.56 -3.62
C TYR A 308 -6.60 -1.90 -2.37
N ALA A 309 -6.99 -2.39 -1.22
CA ALA A 309 -6.39 -2.04 0.07
C ALA A 309 -6.02 -3.29 0.84
N ASN A 310 -4.85 -3.24 1.49
CA ASN A 310 -4.43 -4.27 2.44
C ASN A 310 -4.55 -3.72 3.85
N VAL A 311 -5.23 -4.44 4.72
CA VAL A 311 -5.50 -4.03 6.09
C VAL A 311 -5.10 -5.15 7.03
N THR A 312 -4.23 -4.87 8.00
CA THR A 312 -3.71 -5.89 8.93
C THR A 312 -4.28 -5.77 10.34
N ASN A 313 -5.11 -4.76 10.58
CA ASN A 313 -5.73 -4.50 11.86
C ASN A 313 -7.02 -3.68 11.70
N ARG A 314 -7.78 -3.56 12.80
CA ARG A 314 -9.06 -2.84 12.85
C ARG A 314 -8.95 -1.38 12.40
N ASP A 315 -7.91 -0.66 12.82
CA ASP A 315 -7.80 0.77 12.52
C ASP A 315 -7.57 1.03 11.03
N GLN A 316 -6.76 0.19 10.37
CA GLN A 316 -6.59 0.25 8.92
C GLN A 316 -7.87 -0.15 8.19
N PHE A 317 -8.56 -1.21 8.64
CA PHE A 317 -9.85 -1.62 8.09
C PHE A 317 -10.88 -0.47 8.17
N ARG A 318 -10.96 0.19 9.33
CA ARG A 318 -11.80 1.37 9.54
C ARG A 318 -11.41 2.53 8.63
N GLN A 319 -10.12 2.80 8.43
CA GLN A 319 -9.66 3.85 7.51
C GLN A 319 -10.10 3.60 6.06
N GLU A 320 -10.07 2.36 5.59
CA GLU A 320 -10.56 2.02 4.24
C GLU A 320 -12.07 2.22 4.12
N LEU A 321 -12.83 1.91 5.17
CA LEU A 321 -14.26 2.18 5.21
C LEU A 321 -14.58 3.68 5.37
N GLU A 322 -13.75 4.47 6.03
CA GLU A 322 -13.89 5.93 6.03
C GLU A 322 -13.72 6.51 4.62
N ARG A 323 -12.87 5.94 3.76
CA ARG A 323 -12.81 6.34 2.34
C ARG A 323 -14.12 6.04 1.61
N ALA A 324 -14.73 4.90 1.91
CA ALA A 324 -16.03 4.53 1.36
C ALA A 324 -17.12 5.55 1.74
N LYS A 325 -17.09 5.98 3.00
CA LYS A 325 -17.95 7.05 3.52
C LYS A 325 -17.67 8.40 2.86
N GLU A 326 -16.41 8.77 2.64
CA GLU A 326 -16.07 10.01 1.91
C GLU A 326 -16.67 10.02 0.50
N ILE A 327 -16.65 8.88 -0.21
CA ILE A 327 -17.29 8.76 -1.53
C ILE A 327 -18.81 8.98 -1.42
N ALA A 328 -19.45 8.37 -0.42
CA ALA A 328 -20.89 8.51 -0.21
C ALA A 328 -21.28 9.95 0.19
N GLN A 329 -20.49 10.62 1.02
CA GLN A 329 -20.69 12.03 1.39
C GLN A 329 -20.51 12.97 0.19
N LYS A 330 -19.51 12.71 -0.66
CA LYS A 330 -19.33 13.45 -1.92
C LYS A 330 -20.51 13.24 -2.86
N TRP A 331 -21.07 12.04 -2.93
CA TRP A 331 -22.29 11.76 -3.69
C TRP A 331 -23.47 12.58 -3.17
N GLU A 332 -23.68 12.60 -1.86
CA GLU A 332 -24.77 13.36 -1.23
C GLU A 332 -24.61 14.88 -1.46
N GLN A 333 -23.37 15.39 -1.37
CA GLN A 333 -23.06 16.78 -1.71
C GLN A 333 -23.31 17.07 -3.19
N TRP A 334 -22.81 16.22 -4.09
CA TRP A 334 -23.09 16.31 -5.53
C TRP A 334 -24.59 16.31 -5.82
N LYS A 335 -25.37 15.45 -5.16
CA LYS A 335 -26.82 15.37 -5.35
C LYS A 335 -27.52 16.65 -4.91
N ARG A 336 -27.13 17.22 -3.76
CA ARG A 336 -27.62 18.53 -3.30
C ARG A 336 -27.26 19.65 -4.29
N ASP A 337 -26.01 19.71 -4.73
CA ASP A 337 -25.52 20.76 -5.62
C ASP A 337 -26.14 20.65 -7.03
N ALA A 338 -26.28 19.43 -7.57
CA ALA A 338 -26.95 19.15 -8.84
C ALA A 338 -28.45 19.53 -8.85
N MET A 339 -29.10 19.61 -7.68
CA MET A 339 -30.48 20.07 -7.52
C MET A 339 -30.61 21.60 -7.43
N THR A 340 -29.50 22.36 -7.37
CA THR A 340 -29.52 23.81 -7.06
C THR A 340 -28.99 24.73 -8.18
N GLU A 341 -28.95 24.25 -9.43
CA GLU A 341 -28.32 24.87 -10.62
C GLU A 341 -26.86 24.49 -10.85
N MET A 342 -26.56 24.40 -12.15
CA MET A 342 -25.44 23.73 -12.79
C MET A 342 -24.12 24.46 -12.57
N ASP A 343 -23.40 24.11 -11.50
CA ASP A 343 -21.94 24.28 -11.45
C ASP A 343 -21.33 22.92 -11.12
N ALA A 344 -20.86 22.23 -12.16
CA ALA A 344 -19.94 21.12 -12.00
C ALA A 344 -18.79 21.59 -11.11
N VAL A 345 -18.58 20.93 -9.98
CA VAL A 345 -17.44 21.15 -9.10
C VAL A 345 -16.17 21.15 -9.97
N LEU A 346 -15.64 22.33 -10.27
CA LEU A 346 -14.31 22.49 -10.84
C LEU A 346 -13.37 21.96 -9.78
N ILE A 347 -12.94 20.71 -9.94
CA ILE A 347 -11.90 20.12 -9.11
C ILE A 347 -10.67 20.99 -9.32
N ASP A 348 -10.25 21.68 -8.26
CA ASP A 348 -9.03 22.46 -8.28
C ASP A 348 -7.84 21.49 -8.30
N ARG A 349 -7.51 20.98 -9.50
CA ARG A 349 -6.41 20.05 -9.77
C ARG A 349 -5.10 20.57 -9.20
N ARG A 350 -4.95 21.89 -9.06
CA ARG A 350 -3.79 22.53 -8.45
C ARG A 350 -3.64 22.22 -6.96
N LYS A 351 -4.73 22.04 -6.19
CA LYS A 351 -4.61 21.71 -4.74
C LYS A 351 -3.85 20.41 -4.47
N TRP A 352 -3.98 19.41 -5.33
CA TRP A 352 -3.26 18.15 -5.19
C TRP A 352 -1.81 18.26 -5.61
N ILE A 353 -1.54 19.08 -6.63
CA ILE A 353 -0.18 19.43 -7.04
C ILE A 353 0.51 20.23 -5.92
N ASP A 354 -0.19 21.19 -5.30
CA ASP A 354 0.31 21.96 -4.16
C ASP A 354 0.58 21.07 -2.93
N ALA A 355 -0.27 20.05 -2.70
CA ALA A 355 -0.05 19.07 -1.64
C ALA A 355 1.14 18.14 -1.93
N TYR A 356 1.31 17.75 -3.19
CA TYR A 356 2.45 16.95 -3.66
C TYR A 356 3.77 17.73 -3.54
N ASP A 357 3.77 18.98 -4.01
CA ASP A 357 4.91 19.90 -3.90
C ASP A 357 5.30 20.12 -2.43
N ARG A 358 4.31 20.33 -1.57
CA ARG A 358 4.54 20.50 -0.13
C ARG A 358 5.12 19.25 0.53
N ASP A 359 4.62 18.06 0.20
CA ASP A 359 5.14 16.81 0.76
C ASP A 359 6.63 16.61 0.40
N TRP A 360 6.98 16.83 -0.87
CA TRP A 360 8.37 16.79 -1.34
C TRP A 360 9.24 17.83 -0.63
N TYR A 361 8.76 19.06 -0.50
CA TYR A 361 9.46 20.12 0.22
C TYR A 361 9.70 19.73 1.68
N GLU A 362 8.67 19.27 2.40
CA GLU A 362 8.75 18.89 3.81
C GLU A 362 9.71 17.71 4.03
N LYS A 363 9.70 16.71 3.15
CA LYS A 363 10.61 15.56 3.20
C LYS A 363 12.05 15.98 2.91
N ASN A 364 12.30 16.72 1.84
CA ASN A 364 13.64 17.23 1.53
C ASN A 364 14.21 18.06 2.68
N TRP A 365 13.38 18.96 3.22
CA TRP A 365 13.74 19.77 4.37
C TRP A 365 14.07 18.93 5.60
N ARG A 366 13.23 17.95 5.94
CA ARG A 366 13.44 17.07 7.09
C ARG A 366 14.68 16.19 6.94
N GLU A 367 14.88 15.57 5.77
CA GLU A 367 16.07 14.77 5.44
C GLU A 367 17.34 15.63 5.64
N SER A 368 17.38 16.81 5.02
CA SER A 368 18.50 17.75 5.12
C SER A 368 18.76 18.18 6.58
N LEU A 369 17.73 18.59 7.32
CA LEU A 369 17.89 19.01 8.71
C LEU A 369 18.32 17.87 9.64
N ASN A 370 17.78 16.66 9.46
CA ASN A 370 18.17 15.50 10.25
C ASN A 370 19.63 15.12 10.03
N ILE A 371 20.07 15.12 8.77
CA ILE A 371 21.47 14.88 8.41
C ILE A 371 22.35 15.96 9.05
N GLY A 372 21.97 17.24 8.98
CA GLY A 372 22.68 18.32 9.65
C GLY A 372 22.82 18.10 11.16
N ALA A 373 21.71 17.77 11.83
CA ALA A 373 21.70 17.48 13.26
C ALA A 373 22.54 16.26 13.64
N ALA A 374 22.61 15.25 12.77
CA ALA A 374 23.44 14.06 12.98
C ALA A 374 24.93 14.41 12.87
N LEU A 375 25.31 15.23 11.88
CA LEU A 375 26.68 15.71 11.72
C LEU A 375 27.13 16.58 12.91
N ASP A 376 26.25 17.45 13.42
CA ASP A 376 26.55 18.24 14.62
C ASP A 376 26.78 17.36 15.86
N TYR A 377 25.95 16.33 16.04
CA TYR A 377 26.12 15.36 17.13
C TYR A 377 27.43 14.56 17.01
N LEU A 378 27.74 14.08 15.82
CA LEU A 378 28.94 13.28 15.56
C LEU A 378 30.23 14.11 15.76
N GLU A 379 30.23 15.40 15.38
CA GLU A 379 31.38 16.27 15.66
C GLU A 379 31.52 16.55 17.16
N ALA A 380 30.41 16.85 17.84
CA ALA A 380 30.41 17.14 19.29
C ALA A 380 30.90 15.95 20.14
N THR A 381 30.67 14.72 19.69
CA THR A 381 31.17 13.49 20.33
C THR A 381 32.58 13.10 19.89
N GLY A 382 33.20 13.86 18.99
CA GLY A 382 34.53 13.59 18.44
C GLY A 382 34.57 12.39 17.49
N LYS A 383 33.41 11.93 17.01
CA LYS A 383 33.30 10.84 16.04
C LYS A 383 33.74 11.26 14.65
N ILE A 384 33.53 12.52 14.28
CA ILE A 384 34.02 13.07 13.01
C ILE A 384 34.87 14.32 13.25
N GLY A 385 35.89 14.53 12.40
CA GLY A 385 36.68 15.75 12.35
C GLY A 385 35.99 16.88 11.57
N SER A 386 36.50 18.10 11.70
CA SER A 386 35.87 19.28 11.08
C SER A 386 35.99 19.28 9.55
N GLN A 387 37.07 18.73 8.98
CA GLN A 387 37.20 18.60 7.52
C GLN A 387 36.22 17.56 6.97
N ALA A 388 36.07 16.45 7.70
CA ALA A 388 35.09 15.42 7.35
C ALA A 388 33.65 15.97 7.40
N LYS A 389 33.32 16.76 8.43
CA LYS A 389 32.02 17.45 8.53
C LYS A 389 31.77 18.39 7.35
N GLU A 390 32.77 19.19 6.97
CA GLU A 390 32.66 20.13 5.84
C GLU A 390 32.34 19.39 4.53
N PHE A 391 33.04 18.28 4.26
CA PHE A 391 32.73 17.43 3.12
C PHE A 391 31.30 16.89 3.17
N LEU A 392 30.87 16.33 4.31
CA LEU A 392 29.53 15.75 4.44
C LEU A 392 28.42 16.81 4.31
N LEU A 393 28.65 18.03 4.77
CA LEU A 393 27.76 19.17 4.54
C LEU A 393 27.68 19.56 3.06
N SER A 394 28.77 19.44 2.31
CA SER A 394 28.73 19.65 0.85
C SER A 394 27.87 18.60 0.14
N GLN A 395 27.96 17.32 0.55
CA GLN A 395 27.15 16.25 -0.03
C GLN A 395 25.67 16.40 0.33
N ARG A 396 25.38 16.84 1.56
CA ARG A 396 24.04 17.23 1.99
C ARG A 396 23.44 18.31 1.08
N ALA A 397 24.21 19.35 0.74
CA ALA A 397 23.73 20.41 -0.15
C ALA A 397 23.46 19.89 -1.57
N VAL A 398 24.32 19.01 -2.10
CA VAL A 398 24.10 18.36 -3.40
C VAL A 398 22.80 17.52 -3.39
N ARG A 399 22.56 16.78 -2.31
CA ARG A 399 21.35 15.97 -2.15
C ARG A 399 20.08 16.80 -2.04
N GLU A 400 20.13 17.89 -1.29
CA GLU A 400 19.01 18.82 -1.14
C GLU A 400 18.66 19.50 -2.48
N ALA A 401 19.68 19.87 -3.27
CA ALA A 401 19.49 20.40 -4.61
C ALA A 401 18.85 19.37 -5.54
N LEU A 402 19.36 18.13 -5.56
CA LEU A 402 18.79 17.04 -6.38
C LEU A 402 17.30 16.80 -6.07
N ALA A 403 16.92 16.75 -4.79
CA ALA A 403 15.52 16.55 -4.40
C ALA A 403 14.64 17.76 -4.75
N THR A 404 15.19 18.98 -4.71
CA THR A 404 14.49 20.21 -5.14
C THR A 404 14.27 20.21 -6.65
N ASP A 405 15.32 19.92 -7.43
CA ASP A 405 15.25 19.87 -8.90
C ASP A 405 14.27 18.78 -9.36
N ALA A 406 14.30 17.61 -8.70
CA ALA A 406 13.36 16.53 -8.96
C ALA A 406 11.92 16.91 -8.62
N LYS A 407 11.67 17.57 -7.47
CA LYS A 407 10.35 18.10 -7.12
C LYS A 407 9.85 19.05 -8.21
N ASP A 408 10.67 20.01 -8.62
CA ASP A 408 10.28 21.02 -9.61
C ASP A 408 9.99 20.37 -10.97
N GLU A 409 10.82 19.42 -11.42
CA GLU A 409 10.57 18.64 -12.65
C GLU A 409 9.20 17.92 -12.58
N LEU A 410 8.92 17.24 -11.47
CA LEU A 410 7.72 16.43 -11.31
C LEU A 410 6.47 17.29 -11.14
N THR A 411 6.57 18.40 -10.40
CA THR A 411 5.49 19.38 -10.24
C THR A 411 5.17 20.05 -11.58
N ASP A 412 6.18 20.50 -12.35
CA ASP A 412 5.97 21.08 -13.68
C ASP A 412 5.33 20.07 -14.64
N TYR A 413 5.77 18.81 -14.57
CA TYR A 413 5.18 17.73 -15.33
C TYR A 413 3.71 17.53 -14.97
N LEU A 414 3.37 17.45 -13.67
CA LEU A 414 1.98 17.36 -13.20
C LEU A 414 1.13 18.57 -13.61
N VAL A 415 1.69 19.78 -13.58
CA VAL A 415 1.01 21.00 -14.06
C VAL A 415 0.71 20.88 -15.56
N HIS A 416 1.66 20.40 -16.38
CA HIS A 416 1.42 20.20 -17.80
C HIS A 416 0.29 19.21 -18.07
N LEU A 417 0.22 18.15 -17.26
CA LEU A 417 -0.82 17.13 -17.33
C LEU A 417 -2.21 17.68 -16.99
N THR A 418 -2.34 18.76 -16.21
CA THR A 418 -3.67 19.31 -15.86
C THR A 418 -4.54 19.70 -17.04
N ASN A 419 -3.97 19.93 -18.23
CA ASN A 419 -4.69 20.26 -19.46
C ASN A 419 -5.11 19.02 -20.29
N LYS A 420 -4.77 17.80 -19.86
CA LYS A 420 -5.04 16.54 -20.57
C LYS A 420 -6.21 15.78 -19.95
N THR A 421 -6.76 14.82 -20.69
CA THR A 421 -7.78 13.89 -20.17
C THR A 421 -7.16 12.88 -19.22
N TYR A 422 -7.96 12.28 -18.32
CA TYR A 422 -7.51 11.22 -17.39
C TYR A 422 -6.73 10.10 -18.08
N GLN A 423 -7.25 9.60 -19.20
CA GLN A 423 -6.63 8.48 -19.93
C GLN A 423 -5.29 8.88 -20.56
N GLU A 424 -5.17 10.10 -21.08
CA GLU A 424 -3.91 10.61 -21.63
C GLU A 424 -2.84 10.74 -20.54
N MET A 425 -3.19 11.27 -19.36
CA MET A 425 -2.21 11.38 -18.28
C MET A 425 -1.82 10.06 -17.67
N LYS A 426 -2.80 9.15 -17.48
CA LYS A 426 -2.52 7.79 -17.01
C LYS A 426 -1.54 7.12 -17.96
N SER A 427 -1.83 7.14 -19.26
CA SER A 427 -0.94 6.56 -20.28
C SER A 427 0.44 7.22 -20.28
N GLU A 428 0.54 8.54 -20.14
CA GLU A 428 1.83 9.24 -20.14
C GLU A 428 2.64 8.99 -18.87
N ILE A 429 2.01 8.96 -17.69
CA ILE A 429 2.66 8.61 -16.42
C ILE A 429 3.09 7.15 -16.44
N GLU A 430 2.23 6.24 -16.91
CA GLU A 430 2.58 4.83 -17.05
C GLU A 430 3.75 4.66 -18.04
N GLN A 431 3.74 5.34 -19.18
CA GLN A 431 4.83 5.26 -20.14
C GLN A 431 6.15 5.85 -19.62
N LYS A 432 6.09 6.92 -18.82
CA LYS A 432 7.28 7.62 -18.32
C LYS A 432 7.84 7.00 -17.04
N TYR A 433 7.00 6.42 -16.19
CA TYR A 433 7.38 5.99 -14.84
C TYR A 433 7.03 4.53 -14.47
N SER A 434 6.31 3.77 -15.31
CA SER A 434 6.24 2.30 -15.11
C SER A 434 7.58 1.70 -15.52
N GLY A 435 8.35 1.24 -14.55
CA GLY A 435 9.46 0.33 -14.81
C GLY A 435 8.92 -1.02 -15.32
N ASN A 436 9.58 -1.59 -16.33
CA ASN A 436 9.55 -3.03 -16.59
C ASN A 436 9.95 -3.84 -15.36
#